data_AF-A0A948BXE8-F1
#
_entry.id   AF-A0A948BXE8-F1
#
_cell.length_a   1.000
_cell.length_b   1.000
_cell.length_c   1.000
_cell.angle_alpha   90.00
_cell.angle_beta   90.00
_cell.angle_gamma   90.00
#
_symmetry.space_group_name_H-M   'P 1'
#
loop_
_entity.id
_entity.type
_entity.pdbx_description
1 polymer ?
#
loop_
_entity_poly.entity_id
_entity_poly.type
_entity_poly.pdbx_seq_one_letter_code
_entity_poly.pdbx_strand_id
1 'polypeptide(L)'
;MMNNLKTALSAAAILLASCTSSPNLWYKAGATQHDFNLDSRECEIIAEKFALQQSETGKSIDPANFSRHYLQCINDKGWSRNRPVADRTADHPAVPSNPLNIRHDGSSLHGFGRQVALPENFTLLKNRLTSLKPTIMQQFLWGNEDNTFISIIFQRNDATRFDITPYPLAEPYRLYTSKTGNNTGDLLQWSAFFGQIQTEWVMGVGSYYLTNKTERIIIVITRKLDPPAAAPPANLALSRNQHEQIEAFSSRWVAWLESQFPEQKTWKDRLPAYFMTLFDKMFNAS
;
A
#
# COMPACT_ATOMS: atom_id res chain seq x y z
N MET A 1 -75.51 4.62 -25.29
CA MET A 1 -74.47 3.57 -25.36
C MET A 1 -73.11 4.25 -25.31
N MET A 2 -72.55 4.34 -24.12
CA MET A 2 -71.17 4.71 -23.82
C MET A 2 -70.60 3.55 -23.03
N ASN A 3 -69.31 3.23 -23.19
CA ASN A 3 -68.41 2.93 -22.07
C ASN A 3 -66.97 2.71 -22.59
N ASN A 4 -66.12 3.68 -22.31
CA ASN A 4 -64.70 3.48 -22.02
C ASN A 4 -64.58 3.17 -20.53
N LEU A 5 -63.77 2.19 -20.10
CA LEU A 5 -62.96 2.26 -18.87
C LEU A 5 -62.07 1.01 -18.64
N LYS A 6 -60.77 1.27 -18.49
CA LYS A 6 -59.81 0.72 -17.49
C LYS A 6 -59.41 -0.77 -17.50
N THR A 7 -58.13 -0.97 -17.83
CA THR A 7 -57.07 -1.64 -17.03
C THR A 7 -57.48 -2.64 -15.95
N ALA A 8 -56.98 -3.87 -16.03
CA ALA A 8 -55.87 -4.40 -15.21
C ALA A 8 -55.95 -5.94 -15.03
N LEU A 9 -54.80 -6.52 -14.68
CA LEU A 9 -54.60 -7.85 -14.09
C LEU A 9 -54.77 -9.07 -15.00
N SER A 10 -53.64 -9.52 -15.55
CA SER A 10 -53.30 -10.94 -15.52
C SER A 10 -51.82 -11.06 -15.22
N ALA A 11 -51.55 -11.16 -13.91
CA ALA A 11 -50.25 -11.50 -13.36
C ALA A 11 -49.89 -12.90 -13.88
N ALA A 12 -48.85 -12.97 -14.69
CA ALA A 12 -48.16 -14.22 -14.96
C ALA A 12 -47.62 -14.75 -13.63
N ALA A 13 -48.25 -15.84 -13.17
CA ALA A 13 -47.74 -16.71 -12.13
C ALA A 13 -46.45 -17.38 -12.64
N ILE A 14 -45.33 -16.65 -12.60
CA ILE A 14 -44.01 -17.25 -12.57
C ILE A 14 -43.72 -17.48 -11.10
N LEU A 15 -43.96 -18.73 -10.71
CA LEU A 15 -43.55 -19.31 -9.45
C LEU A 15 -42.15 -18.80 -9.09
N LEU A 16 -42.10 -18.04 -8.00
CA LEU A 16 -40.91 -17.72 -7.26
C LEU A 16 -40.20 -19.04 -6.92
N ALA A 17 -39.21 -19.40 -7.73
CA ALA A 17 -38.11 -20.23 -7.29
C ALA A 17 -37.40 -19.42 -6.19
N SER A 18 -37.89 -19.58 -4.96
CA SER A 18 -37.18 -19.21 -3.75
C SER A 18 -35.91 -20.05 -3.73
N CYS A 19 -34.83 -19.50 -4.29
CA CYS A 19 -33.49 -19.95 -3.95
C CYS A 19 -33.31 -19.66 -2.47
N THR A 20 -33.64 -20.64 -1.64
CA THR A 20 -33.25 -20.74 -0.24
C THR A 20 -31.73 -20.88 -0.19
N SER A 21 -31.02 -19.79 -0.49
CA SER A 21 -29.62 -19.67 -0.10
C SER A 21 -29.61 -19.63 1.42
N SER A 22 -29.08 -20.70 2.03
CA SER A 22 -28.84 -20.74 3.46
C SER A 22 -28.09 -19.46 3.85
N PRO A 23 -28.42 -18.81 5.00
CA PRO A 23 -27.72 -17.59 5.38
C PRO A 23 -26.22 -17.86 5.39
N ASN A 24 -25.45 -17.05 4.66
CA ASN A 24 -23.99 -17.13 4.55
C ASN A 24 -23.37 -16.77 5.92
N LEU A 25 -23.49 -17.68 6.89
CA LEU A 25 -23.01 -17.51 8.25
C LEU A 25 -21.55 -17.95 8.32
N TRP A 26 -20.72 -17.08 8.88
CA TRP A 26 -19.32 -17.35 9.17
C TRP A 26 -19.14 -17.67 10.65
N TYR A 27 -18.24 -18.56 10.98
CA TYR A 27 -18.05 -19.07 12.33
C TYR A 27 -16.60 -18.92 12.77
N LYS A 28 -16.43 -18.55 14.04
CA LYS A 28 -15.16 -18.48 14.75
C LYS A 28 -15.45 -18.78 16.22
N ALA A 29 -14.62 -19.61 16.85
CA ALA A 29 -14.86 -20.05 18.23
C ALA A 29 -14.91 -18.83 19.17
N GLY A 30 -15.97 -18.74 19.98
CA GLY A 30 -16.17 -17.66 20.95
C GLY A 30 -16.56 -16.29 20.35
N ALA A 31 -16.86 -16.21 19.06
CA ALA A 31 -17.23 -14.95 18.38
C ALA A 31 -18.66 -14.97 17.83
N THR A 32 -19.25 -13.79 17.69
CA THR A 32 -20.62 -13.56 17.20
C THR A 32 -20.62 -13.09 15.74
N GLN A 33 -21.78 -13.09 15.08
CA GLN A 33 -21.88 -12.47 13.75
C GLN A 33 -21.64 -10.96 13.76
N HIS A 34 -21.80 -10.29 14.91
CA HIS A 34 -21.41 -8.89 15.03
C HIS A 34 -19.89 -8.72 14.88
N ASP A 35 -19.12 -9.60 15.51
CA ASP A 35 -17.65 -9.61 15.40
C ASP A 35 -17.21 -9.92 13.96
N PHE A 36 -17.93 -10.82 13.28
CA PHE A 36 -17.69 -11.09 11.85
C PHE A 36 -17.88 -9.82 11.00
N ASN A 37 -18.94 -9.05 11.24
CA ASN A 37 -19.21 -7.85 10.46
C ASN A 37 -18.12 -6.77 10.63
N LEU A 38 -17.55 -6.66 11.83
CA LEU A 38 -16.42 -5.74 12.09
C LEU A 38 -15.16 -6.20 11.36
N ASP A 39 -14.82 -7.48 11.48
CA ASP A 39 -13.68 -8.10 10.79
C ASP A 39 -13.85 -8.06 9.26
N SER A 40 -15.08 -8.23 8.75
CA SER A 40 -15.42 -8.16 7.33
C SER A 40 -15.12 -6.78 6.74
N ARG A 41 -15.54 -5.71 7.42
CA ARG A 41 -15.27 -4.34 6.97
C ARG A 41 -13.76 -4.04 6.92
N GLU A 42 -13.02 -4.51 7.93
CA GLU A 42 -11.56 -4.39 7.91
C GLU A 42 -10.96 -5.17 6.72
N CYS A 43 -11.46 -6.38 6.47
CA CYS A 43 -11.01 -7.20 5.36
C CYS A 43 -11.40 -6.66 3.98
N GLU A 44 -12.53 -5.97 3.85
CA GLU A 44 -12.91 -5.23 2.65
C GLU A 44 -11.89 -4.14 2.34
N ILE A 45 -11.59 -3.26 3.31
CA ILE A 45 -10.60 -2.18 3.14
C ILE A 45 -9.22 -2.75 2.75
N ILE A 46 -8.83 -3.86 3.39
CA ILE A 46 -7.58 -4.56 3.06
C ILE A 46 -7.62 -5.11 1.63
N ALA A 47 -8.73 -5.75 1.24
CA ALA A 47 -8.91 -6.33 -0.09
C ALA A 47 -8.94 -5.28 -1.20
N GLU A 48 -9.59 -4.13 -0.98
CA GLU A 48 -9.58 -3.01 -1.94
C GLU A 48 -8.17 -2.47 -2.14
N LYS A 49 -7.45 -2.22 -1.03
CA LYS A 49 -6.08 -1.73 -1.10
C LYS A 49 -5.17 -2.69 -1.87
N PHE A 50 -5.33 -4.00 -1.67
CA PHE A 50 -4.54 -5.00 -2.38
C PHE A 50 -4.96 -5.21 -3.83
N ALA A 51 -6.26 -5.17 -4.13
CA ALA A 51 -6.75 -5.25 -5.50
C ALA A 51 -6.28 -4.05 -6.33
N LEU A 52 -6.23 -2.85 -5.74
CA LEU A 52 -5.67 -1.66 -6.37
C LEU A 52 -4.15 -1.77 -6.59
N GLN A 53 -3.41 -2.33 -5.63
CA GLN A 53 -1.95 -2.53 -5.75
C GLN A 53 -1.55 -3.59 -6.79
N GLN A 54 -2.45 -4.50 -7.13
CA GLN A 54 -2.25 -5.53 -8.15
C GLN A 54 -2.83 -5.15 -9.51
N SER A 55 -3.57 -4.04 -9.60
CA SER A 55 -4.05 -3.46 -10.85
C SER A 55 -2.86 -2.91 -11.65
N GLU A 56 -2.74 -3.29 -12.91
CA GLU A 56 -1.67 -2.83 -13.83
C GLU A 56 -1.59 -1.29 -13.93
N THR A 57 -2.70 -0.59 -13.68
CA THR A 57 -2.78 0.87 -13.73
C THR A 57 -3.03 1.52 -12.37
N GLY A 58 -3.30 0.73 -11.32
CA GLY A 58 -3.72 1.23 -10.01
C GLY A 58 -5.09 1.94 -9.99
N LYS A 59 -5.85 1.92 -11.10
CA LYS A 59 -7.08 2.72 -11.29
C LYS A 59 -8.38 1.92 -11.23
N SER A 60 -8.34 0.59 -11.31
CA SER A 60 -9.53 -0.24 -11.20
C SER A 60 -9.30 -1.44 -10.27
N ILE A 61 -10.28 -1.71 -9.43
CA ILE A 61 -10.32 -2.90 -8.58
C ILE A 61 -10.68 -4.08 -9.48
N ASP A 62 -9.77 -5.04 -9.62
CA ASP A 62 -10.10 -6.34 -10.20
C ASP A 62 -10.97 -7.13 -9.19
N PRO A 63 -12.23 -7.44 -9.52
CA PRO A 63 -13.14 -8.13 -8.61
C PRO A 63 -12.66 -9.52 -8.17
N ALA A 64 -11.88 -10.21 -9.02
CA ALA A 64 -11.32 -11.52 -8.68
C ALA A 64 -10.23 -11.39 -7.61
N ASN A 65 -9.38 -10.37 -7.74
CA ASN A 65 -8.34 -10.08 -6.75
C ASN A 65 -8.94 -9.56 -5.45
N PHE A 66 -9.95 -8.67 -5.51
CA PHE A 66 -10.69 -8.25 -4.33
C PHE A 66 -11.28 -9.45 -3.58
N SER A 67 -12.06 -10.29 -4.27
CA SER A 67 -12.73 -11.44 -3.65
C SER A 67 -11.74 -12.42 -3.03
N ARG A 68 -10.60 -12.66 -3.70
CA ARG A 68 -9.53 -13.51 -3.19
C ARG A 68 -8.90 -12.95 -1.92
N HIS A 69 -8.54 -11.66 -1.91
CA HIS A 69 -7.92 -11.02 -0.74
C HIS A 69 -8.88 -10.87 0.43
N TYR A 70 -10.17 -10.60 0.14
CA TYR A 70 -11.22 -10.54 1.16
C TYR A 70 -11.38 -11.90 1.86
N LEU A 71 -11.62 -12.97 1.09
CA LEU A 71 -11.79 -14.32 1.65
C LEU A 71 -10.54 -14.78 2.41
N GLN A 72 -9.36 -14.40 1.93
CA GLN A 72 -8.13 -14.72 2.61
C GLN A 72 -7.98 -14.00 3.95
N CYS A 73 -8.26 -12.70 4.01
CA CYS A 73 -8.25 -11.95 5.26
C CYS A 73 -9.26 -12.49 6.28
N ILE A 74 -10.45 -12.85 5.83
CA ILE A 74 -11.49 -13.50 6.64
C ILE A 74 -10.96 -14.81 7.24
N ASN A 75 -10.35 -15.67 6.42
CA ASN A 75 -9.79 -16.94 6.87
C ASN A 75 -8.61 -16.76 7.84
N ASP A 76 -7.71 -15.80 7.60
CA ASP A 76 -6.57 -15.49 8.48
C ASP A 76 -7.03 -14.99 9.86
N LYS A 77 -8.17 -14.31 9.92
CA LYS A 77 -8.82 -13.92 11.18
C LYS A 77 -9.54 -15.09 11.88
N GLY A 78 -9.48 -16.29 11.32
CA GLY A 78 -10.01 -17.53 11.90
C GLY A 78 -11.50 -17.74 11.63
N TRP A 79 -12.08 -17.00 10.68
CA TRP A 79 -13.46 -17.21 10.25
C TRP A 79 -13.56 -18.32 9.22
N SER A 80 -14.57 -19.17 9.35
CA SER A 80 -14.83 -20.27 8.42
C SER A 80 -16.31 -20.37 8.12
N ARG A 81 -16.67 -20.89 6.94
CA ARG A 81 -18.07 -21.24 6.63
C ARG A 81 -18.50 -22.56 7.29
N ASN A 82 -17.54 -23.31 7.82
CA ASN A 82 -17.80 -24.55 8.54
C ASN A 82 -17.98 -24.24 10.03
N ARG A 83 -19.07 -24.73 10.62
CA ARG A 83 -19.28 -24.62 12.07
C ARG A 83 -18.15 -25.36 12.80
N PRO A 84 -17.47 -24.75 13.79
CA PRO A 84 -16.41 -25.41 14.53
C PRO A 84 -16.96 -26.68 15.17
N VAL A 85 -16.39 -27.82 14.80
CA VAL A 85 -16.52 -29.05 15.58
C VAL A 85 -15.56 -28.87 16.75
N ALA A 86 -16.07 -28.97 17.97
CA ALA A 86 -15.21 -28.91 19.15
C ALA A 86 -14.31 -30.13 19.14
N ASP A 87 -13.04 -29.98 18.72
CA ASP A 87 -12.05 -31.02 18.97
C ASP A 87 -10.70 -30.46 19.39
N ARG A 88 -10.16 -31.16 20.39
CA ARG A 88 -8.98 -30.85 21.19
C ARG A 88 -7.76 -31.50 20.54
N THR A 89 -6.89 -30.71 19.91
CA THR A 89 -5.44 -30.97 19.87
C THR A 89 -4.74 -29.73 19.35
N ALA A 90 -4.04 -29.06 20.25
CA ALA A 90 -3.18 -27.93 19.91
C ALA A 90 -1.85 -28.44 19.34
N ASP A 91 -1.84 -28.82 18.07
CA ASP A 91 -0.59 -28.86 17.31
C ASP A 91 -0.19 -27.40 17.04
N HIS A 92 0.86 -26.95 17.73
CA HIS A 92 1.46 -25.65 17.46
C HIS A 92 2.04 -25.68 16.03
N PRO A 93 1.57 -24.84 15.09
CA PRO A 93 2.17 -24.76 13.77
C PRO A 93 3.62 -24.30 13.93
N ALA A 94 4.55 -25.01 13.28
CA ALA A 94 5.94 -24.59 13.20
C ALA A 94 6.05 -23.12 12.76
N VAL A 95 6.91 -22.35 13.43
CA VAL A 95 7.15 -20.93 13.13
C VAL A 95 7.50 -20.80 11.63
N PRO A 96 6.73 -20.07 10.82
CA PRO A 96 7.01 -19.95 9.40
C PRO A 96 8.37 -19.27 9.20
N SER A 97 9.29 -19.95 8.51
CA SER A 97 10.56 -19.38 8.06
C SER A 97 10.29 -18.11 7.25
N ASN A 98 10.80 -16.96 7.68
CA ASN A 98 10.59 -15.69 6.98
C ASN A 98 11.27 -15.73 5.60
N PRO A 99 10.52 -15.85 4.49
CA PRO A 99 11.09 -16.06 3.16
C PRO A 99 11.78 -14.82 2.56
N LEU A 100 11.62 -13.64 3.19
CA LEU A 100 12.26 -12.39 2.78
C LEU A 100 13.56 -12.10 3.54
N ASN A 101 13.84 -12.81 4.64
CA ASN A 101 15.04 -12.63 5.47
C ASN A 101 15.28 -11.18 5.94
N ILE A 102 14.23 -10.40 6.19
CA ILE A 102 14.37 -9.01 6.68
C ILE A 102 14.76 -9.03 8.15
N ARG A 103 15.82 -8.30 8.49
CA ARG A 103 16.30 -8.14 9.87
C ARG A 103 16.05 -6.73 10.36
N HIS A 104 15.72 -6.60 11.64
CA HIS A 104 15.57 -5.33 12.35
C HIS A 104 16.49 -5.35 13.57
N ASP A 105 17.27 -4.28 13.76
CA ASP A 105 18.23 -4.15 14.88
C ASP A 105 17.84 -3.03 15.86
N GLY A 106 16.58 -2.61 15.86
CA GLY A 106 16.10 -1.46 16.62
C GLY A 106 16.14 -0.18 15.78
N SER A 107 17.32 0.18 15.28
CA SER A 107 17.58 1.44 14.58
C SER A 107 17.47 1.37 13.05
N SER A 108 17.50 0.16 12.48
CA SER A 108 17.49 0.00 11.04
C SER A 108 16.89 -1.33 10.59
N LEU A 109 16.46 -1.35 9.33
CA LEU A 109 16.01 -2.54 8.62
C LEU A 109 17.02 -2.96 7.57
N HIS A 110 17.25 -4.25 7.46
CA HIS A 110 18.15 -4.84 6.48
C HIS A 110 17.38 -5.84 5.62
N GLY A 111 17.36 -5.62 4.31
CA GLY A 111 16.64 -6.46 3.36
C GLY A 111 16.94 -6.08 1.90
N PHE A 112 16.89 -7.06 0.99
CA PHE A 112 17.18 -6.87 -0.45
C PHE A 112 18.52 -6.13 -0.73
N GLY A 113 19.55 -6.40 0.08
CA GLY A 113 20.85 -5.74 -0.04
C GLY A 113 20.81 -4.23 0.25
N ARG A 114 19.81 -3.77 1.00
CA ARG A 114 19.65 -2.39 1.46
C ARG A 114 19.51 -2.32 2.96
N GLN A 115 20.01 -1.24 3.51
CA GLN A 115 19.79 -0.81 4.88
C GLN A 115 18.92 0.44 4.84
N VAL A 116 17.84 0.45 5.63
CA VAL A 116 17.00 1.64 5.84
C VAL A 116 17.12 2.02 7.30
N ALA A 117 17.79 3.14 7.58
CA ALA A 117 17.97 3.67 8.92
C ALA A 117 16.73 4.46 9.33
N LEU A 118 16.17 4.11 10.49
CA LEU A 118 15.00 4.79 11.04
C LEU A 118 15.42 6.11 11.69
N PRO A 119 14.62 7.18 11.56
CA PRO A 119 14.84 8.39 12.34
C PRO A 119 14.72 8.13 13.84
N GLU A 120 15.41 8.95 14.63
CA GLU A 120 15.33 8.91 16.10
C GLU A 120 13.88 9.11 16.59
N ASN A 121 13.59 8.60 17.78
CA ASN A 121 12.30 8.73 18.48
C ASN A 121 11.11 8.00 17.81
N PHE A 122 11.37 7.10 16.86
CA PHE A 122 10.35 6.20 16.31
C PHE A 122 10.33 4.86 17.04
N THR A 123 9.13 4.39 17.37
CA THR A 123 8.89 3.09 18.01
C THR A 123 8.17 2.16 17.05
N LEU A 124 8.56 0.88 17.06
CA LEU A 124 7.91 -0.12 16.21
C LEU A 124 6.52 -0.44 16.77
N LEU A 125 5.49 -0.19 15.98
CA LEU A 125 4.09 -0.46 16.33
C LEU A 125 3.61 -1.81 15.79
N LYS A 126 4.08 -2.19 14.58
CA LYS A 126 3.63 -3.41 13.91
C LYS A 126 4.72 -4.01 13.03
N ASN A 127 4.83 -5.33 13.05
CA ASN A 127 5.60 -6.12 12.08
C ASN A 127 4.69 -7.25 11.57
N ARG A 128 4.46 -7.30 10.26
CA ARG A 128 3.56 -8.28 9.63
C ARG A 128 4.20 -8.85 8.38
N LEU A 129 4.38 -10.17 8.37
CA LEU A 129 4.68 -10.94 7.16
C LEU A 129 3.36 -11.40 6.53
N THR A 130 3.23 -11.17 5.23
CA THR A 130 2.07 -11.52 4.42
C THR A 130 2.56 -12.26 3.18
N SER A 131 2.15 -13.52 3.00
CA SER A 131 2.51 -14.33 1.83
C SER A 131 1.27 -14.61 0.99
N LEU A 132 1.19 -14.00 -0.18
CA LEU A 132 0.09 -14.04 -1.14
C LEU A 132 0.62 -14.40 -2.51
N LYS A 133 0.93 -15.69 -2.73
CA LYS A 133 1.57 -16.14 -3.98
C LYS A 133 0.92 -15.50 -5.21
N PRO A 134 1.71 -14.90 -6.11
CA PRO A 134 3.18 -14.93 -6.17
C PRO A 134 3.90 -13.87 -5.33
N THR A 135 3.17 -12.99 -4.64
CA THR A 135 3.72 -11.87 -3.88
C THR A 135 3.99 -12.24 -2.42
N ILE A 136 5.13 -11.83 -1.90
CA ILE A 136 5.43 -11.91 -0.47
C ILE A 136 5.82 -10.52 0.02
N MET A 137 5.26 -10.10 1.15
CA MET A 137 5.47 -8.79 1.73
C MET A 137 5.79 -8.90 3.21
N GLN A 138 6.75 -8.11 3.69
CA GLN A 138 6.92 -7.86 5.11
C GLN A 138 6.80 -6.35 5.36
N GLN A 139 5.76 -5.99 6.11
CA GLN A 139 5.46 -4.62 6.51
C GLN A 139 5.94 -4.39 7.93
N PHE A 140 6.52 -3.22 8.13
CA PHE A 140 6.83 -2.69 9.43
C PHE A 140 6.27 -1.27 9.54
N LEU A 141 5.59 -0.99 10.66
CA LEU A 141 4.98 0.31 10.94
C LEU A 141 5.62 0.88 12.20
N TRP A 142 6.11 2.11 12.11
CA TRP A 142 6.62 2.89 13.23
C TRP A 142 5.77 4.13 13.45
N GLY A 143 5.76 4.61 14.70
CA GLY A 143 5.17 5.90 15.07
C GLY A 143 6.04 6.65 16.07
N ASN A 144 5.83 7.96 16.15
CA ASN A 144 6.43 8.84 17.15
C ASN A 144 5.35 9.68 17.86
N GLU A 145 5.77 10.48 18.85
CA GLU A 145 4.88 11.34 19.65
C GLU A 145 4.19 12.44 18.84
N ASP A 146 4.79 12.86 17.71
CA ASP A 146 4.22 13.88 16.81
C ASP A 146 3.11 13.34 15.89
N ASN A 147 2.60 12.12 16.14
CA ASN A 147 1.68 11.41 15.26
C ASN A 147 2.20 11.30 13.81
N THR A 148 3.52 11.13 13.66
CA THR A 148 4.12 10.76 12.38
C THR A 148 4.27 9.25 12.33
N PHE A 149 3.87 8.66 11.21
CA PHE A 149 3.96 7.22 10.98
C PHE A 149 4.84 6.94 9.78
N ILE A 150 5.69 5.91 9.89
CA ILE A 150 6.51 5.40 8.79
C ILE A 150 6.11 3.94 8.56
N SER A 151 5.66 3.62 7.36
CA SER A 151 5.41 2.24 6.94
C SER A 151 6.44 1.84 5.90
N ILE A 152 7.30 0.88 6.23
CA ILE A 152 8.29 0.30 5.31
C ILE A 152 7.84 -1.12 4.95
N ILE A 153 7.71 -1.39 3.66
CA ILE A 153 7.26 -2.69 3.14
C ILE A 153 8.32 -3.22 2.19
N PHE A 154 8.89 -4.38 2.53
CA PHE A 154 9.68 -5.17 1.60
C PHE A 154 8.75 -6.07 0.83
N GLN A 155 8.73 -5.95 -0.50
CA GLN A 155 7.87 -6.74 -1.37
C GLN A 155 8.69 -7.48 -2.42
N ARG A 156 8.50 -8.81 -2.48
CA ARG A 156 8.98 -9.67 -3.56
C ARG A 156 7.80 -10.20 -4.36
N ASN A 157 7.96 -10.33 -5.67
CA ASN A 157 7.01 -11.01 -6.54
C ASN A 157 7.74 -12.09 -7.33
N ASP A 158 7.33 -13.35 -7.13
CA ASP A 158 8.00 -14.52 -7.70
C ASP A 158 7.53 -14.83 -9.14
N ALA A 159 6.48 -14.16 -9.65
CA ALA A 159 5.92 -14.46 -10.98
C ALA A 159 5.93 -13.29 -11.96
N THR A 160 5.88 -12.04 -11.49
CA THR A 160 5.89 -10.87 -12.37
C THR A 160 6.97 -9.88 -11.98
N ARG A 161 7.31 -9.01 -12.94
CA ARG A 161 8.30 -7.96 -12.74
C ARG A 161 7.61 -6.65 -12.35
N PHE A 162 8.26 -5.89 -11.49
CA PHE A 162 7.88 -4.52 -11.17
C PHE A 162 8.44 -3.56 -12.21
N ASP A 163 7.60 -2.62 -12.64
CA ASP A 163 8.01 -1.48 -13.45
C ASP A 163 8.45 -0.31 -12.56
N ILE A 164 9.36 0.50 -13.09
CA ILE A 164 9.71 1.79 -12.50
C ILE A 164 8.52 2.72 -12.75
N THR A 165 7.73 2.95 -11.71
CA THR A 165 6.50 3.74 -11.78
C THR A 165 6.47 4.75 -10.63
N PRO A 166 5.85 5.93 -10.83
CA PRO A 166 5.62 6.87 -9.75
C PRO A 166 4.83 6.22 -8.61
N TYR A 167 5.03 6.70 -7.38
CA TYR A 167 4.21 6.24 -6.27
C TYR A 167 2.74 6.66 -6.53
N PRO A 168 1.80 5.70 -6.61
CA PRO A 168 0.44 5.97 -7.03
C PRO A 168 -0.34 6.67 -5.92
N LEU A 169 -1.19 7.62 -6.32
CA LEU A 169 -2.12 8.29 -5.44
C LEU A 169 -3.54 7.98 -5.92
N ALA A 170 -4.40 7.59 -4.98
CA ALA A 170 -5.83 7.44 -5.21
C ALA A 170 -6.56 8.50 -4.39
N GLU A 171 -7.76 8.87 -4.83
CA GLU A 171 -8.66 9.70 -4.02
C GLU A 171 -8.84 9.08 -2.61
N PRO A 172 -8.90 9.89 -1.54
CA PRO A 172 -9.04 11.35 -1.52
C PRO A 172 -7.70 12.13 -1.54
N TYR A 173 -6.58 11.48 -1.87
CA TYR A 173 -5.27 12.12 -1.87
C TYR A 173 -4.98 12.85 -3.17
N ARG A 174 -4.40 14.05 -3.03
CA ARG A 174 -3.95 14.91 -4.12
C ARG A 174 -2.44 15.03 -4.10
N LEU A 175 -1.86 15.07 -5.29
CA LEU A 175 -0.43 15.28 -5.49
C LEU A 175 -0.05 16.70 -5.07
N TYR A 176 1.03 16.82 -4.29
CA TYR A 176 1.68 18.08 -3.97
C TYR A 176 2.89 18.31 -4.88
N THR A 177 3.83 17.36 -4.86
CA THR A 177 5.01 17.33 -5.73
C THR A 177 5.54 15.90 -5.84
N SER A 178 6.38 15.60 -6.82
CA SER A 178 6.93 14.25 -7.03
C SER A 178 8.27 14.29 -7.75
N LYS A 179 9.10 13.29 -7.50
CA LYS A 179 10.19 12.90 -8.40
C LYS A 179 9.74 11.69 -9.19
N THR A 180 9.52 11.90 -10.47
CA THR A 180 9.37 10.84 -11.45
C THR A 180 10.64 10.82 -12.29
N GLY A 181 11.41 9.74 -12.22
CA GLY A 181 12.67 9.64 -12.95
C GLY A 181 12.42 9.78 -14.46
N ASN A 182 12.93 10.84 -15.07
CA ASN A 182 12.93 10.98 -16.54
C ASN A 182 13.92 10.02 -17.22
N ASN A 183 14.85 9.45 -16.44
CA ASN A 183 15.84 8.49 -16.88
C ASN A 183 15.50 7.10 -16.32
N THR A 184 15.51 6.09 -17.19
CA THR A 184 15.27 4.66 -16.90
C THR A 184 16.18 4.03 -15.82
N GLY A 185 17.10 4.80 -15.23
CA GLY A 185 18.01 4.38 -14.16
C GLY A 185 17.66 4.88 -12.76
N ASP A 186 16.67 5.78 -12.59
CA ASP A 186 16.30 6.23 -11.24
C ASP A 186 15.40 5.20 -10.55
N LEU A 187 15.98 4.47 -9.62
CA LEU A 187 15.31 3.40 -8.89
C LEU A 187 14.38 3.92 -7.79
N LEU A 188 14.55 5.18 -7.36
CA LEU A 188 13.71 5.81 -6.33
C LEU A 188 12.67 6.73 -6.99
N GLN A 189 11.40 6.38 -6.84
CA GLN A 189 10.26 7.16 -7.30
C GLN A 189 9.47 7.59 -6.08
N TRP A 190 9.13 8.88 -5.96
CA TRP A 190 8.39 9.37 -4.78
C TRP A 190 7.37 10.45 -5.14
N SER A 191 6.31 10.51 -4.32
CA SER A 191 5.23 11.49 -4.40
C SER A 191 4.95 12.04 -3.01
N ALA A 192 4.98 13.35 -2.85
CA ALA A 192 4.42 14.05 -1.70
C ALA A 192 2.95 14.37 -1.98
N PHE A 193 2.09 14.17 -0.99
CA PHE A 193 0.65 14.26 -1.16
C PHE A 193 -0.05 14.77 0.10
N PHE A 194 -1.30 15.17 -0.06
CA PHE A 194 -2.19 15.54 1.02
C PHE A 194 -3.62 15.12 0.69
N GLY A 195 -4.48 14.99 1.69
CA GLY A 195 -5.88 14.66 1.48
C GLY A 195 -6.67 14.76 2.76
N GLN A 196 -7.99 14.69 2.64
CA GLN A 196 -8.89 14.61 3.77
C GLN A 196 -9.52 13.22 3.80
N ILE A 197 -9.29 12.47 4.89
CA ILE A 197 -9.95 11.20 5.13
C ILE A 197 -10.92 11.39 6.28
N GLN A 198 -12.20 11.14 6.02
CA GLN A 198 -13.27 11.43 6.96
C GLN A 198 -13.22 12.92 7.37
N THR A 199 -12.85 13.21 8.60
CA THR A 199 -12.71 14.58 9.13
C THR A 199 -11.27 15.02 9.31
N GLU A 200 -10.29 14.16 9.04
CA GLU A 200 -8.88 14.43 9.30
C GLU A 200 -8.11 14.77 8.02
N TRP A 201 -7.35 15.84 8.09
CA TRP A 201 -6.38 16.19 7.06
C TRP A 201 -5.08 15.44 7.30
N VAL A 202 -4.54 14.86 6.24
CA VAL A 202 -3.33 14.05 6.26
C VAL A 202 -2.40 14.55 5.17
N MET A 203 -1.11 14.62 5.46
CA MET A 203 -0.06 14.76 4.47
C MET A 203 0.90 13.58 4.53
N GLY A 204 1.56 13.29 3.41
CA GLY A 204 2.47 12.17 3.35
C GLY A 204 3.48 12.26 2.21
N VAL A 205 4.50 11.42 2.32
CA VAL A 205 5.42 11.09 1.24
C VAL A 205 5.40 9.59 1.05
N GLY A 206 5.07 9.16 -0.17
CA GLY A 206 5.08 7.76 -0.58
C GLY A 206 6.17 7.52 -1.61
N SER A 207 6.83 6.38 -1.53
CA SER A 207 7.91 6.04 -2.46
C SER A 207 7.94 4.56 -2.81
N TYR A 208 8.46 4.30 -4.00
CA TYR A 208 8.93 3.00 -4.45
C TYR A 208 10.42 3.06 -4.72
N TYR A 209 11.16 2.14 -4.13
CA TYR A 209 12.55 1.87 -4.47
C TYR A 209 12.67 0.49 -5.09
N LEU A 210 12.97 0.44 -6.39
CA LEU A 210 13.12 -0.83 -7.12
C LEU A 210 14.54 -1.38 -6.89
N THR A 211 14.66 -2.45 -6.11
CA THR A 211 15.99 -3.07 -5.83
C THR A 211 16.44 -3.95 -6.98
N ASN A 212 15.50 -4.67 -7.61
CA ASN A 212 15.64 -5.38 -8.87
C ASN A 212 14.24 -5.59 -9.46
N LYS A 213 14.14 -6.27 -10.61
CA LYS A 213 12.86 -6.44 -11.32
C LYS A 213 11.80 -7.21 -10.53
N THR A 214 12.12 -7.92 -9.46
CA THR A 214 11.17 -8.74 -8.68
C THR A 214 11.07 -8.31 -7.22
N GLU A 215 11.86 -7.33 -6.79
CA GLU A 215 11.95 -6.90 -5.39
C GLU A 215 11.92 -5.37 -5.30
N ARG A 216 11.04 -4.84 -4.47
CA ARG A 216 10.95 -3.40 -4.19
C ARG A 216 10.76 -3.13 -2.70
N ILE A 217 11.20 -1.95 -2.30
CA ILE A 217 10.95 -1.38 -0.98
C ILE A 217 9.92 -0.25 -1.17
N ILE A 218 8.83 -0.30 -0.42
CA ILE A 218 7.81 0.75 -0.39
C ILE A 218 7.96 1.47 0.92
N ILE A 219 8.07 2.81 0.89
CA ILE A 219 8.07 3.62 2.10
C ILE A 219 6.96 4.64 2.03
N VAL A 220 6.11 4.67 3.06
CA VAL A 220 5.03 5.66 3.19
C VAL A 220 5.17 6.33 4.54
N ILE A 221 5.35 7.64 4.52
CA ILE A 221 5.45 8.47 5.72
C ILE A 221 4.24 9.38 5.74
N THR A 222 3.50 9.41 6.84
CA THR A 222 2.30 10.24 6.98
C THR A 222 2.28 10.96 8.31
N ARG A 223 1.72 12.16 8.32
CA ARG A 223 1.43 12.92 9.54
C ARG A 223 0.08 13.61 9.39
N LYS A 224 -0.57 13.88 10.52
CA LYS A 224 -1.70 14.79 10.57
C LYS A 224 -1.29 16.16 9.99
N LEU A 225 -2.14 16.69 9.14
CA LEU A 225 -2.06 18.04 8.60
C LEU A 225 -3.12 18.87 9.32
N ASP A 226 -2.80 20.10 9.72
CA ASP A 226 -3.82 20.94 10.35
C ASP A 226 -4.94 21.28 9.35
N PRO A 227 -6.17 21.47 9.84
CA PRO A 227 -7.24 21.99 9.00
C PRO A 227 -6.87 23.37 8.43
N PRO A 228 -7.51 23.78 7.33
CA PRO A 228 -7.27 25.10 6.75
C PRO A 228 -7.66 26.19 7.75
N ALA A 229 -6.71 27.09 8.09
CA ALA A 229 -6.98 28.19 9.01
C ALA A 229 -7.90 29.26 8.40
N ALA A 230 -7.89 29.35 7.06
CA ALA A 230 -8.79 30.15 6.26
C ALA A 230 -9.13 29.38 4.98
N ALA A 231 -10.25 29.71 4.35
CA ALA A 231 -10.59 29.15 3.04
C ALA A 231 -9.41 29.34 2.07
N PRO A 232 -9.01 28.29 1.33
CA PRO A 232 -8.03 28.44 0.27
C PRO A 232 -8.43 29.57 -0.68
N PRO A 233 -7.48 30.36 -1.21
CA PRO A 233 -7.76 31.31 -2.28
C PRO A 233 -8.46 30.62 -3.46
N ALA A 234 -9.24 31.38 -4.23
CA ALA A 234 -9.92 30.85 -5.41
C ALA A 234 -8.91 30.12 -6.32
N ASN A 235 -9.27 28.90 -6.74
CA ASN A 235 -8.46 27.99 -7.55
C ASN A 235 -7.25 27.33 -6.87
N LEU A 236 -7.05 27.50 -5.56
CA LEU A 236 -6.04 26.75 -4.80
C LEU A 236 -6.69 25.65 -3.97
N ALA A 237 -6.00 24.50 -3.92
CA ALA A 237 -6.43 23.36 -3.11
C ALA A 237 -6.01 23.49 -1.63
N LEU A 238 -5.05 24.38 -1.33
CA LEU A 238 -4.43 24.50 -0.02
C LEU A 238 -4.54 25.93 0.51
N SER A 239 -4.80 26.03 1.81
CA SER A 239 -4.57 27.27 2.57
C SER A 239 -3.06 27.50 2.76
N ARG A 240 -2.67 28.74 3.07
CA ARG A 240 -1.26 29.10 3.29
C ARG A 240 -0.60 28.26 4.39
N ASN A 241 -1.29 28.07 5.53
CA ASN A 241 -0.76 27.28 6.64
C ASN A 241 -0.53 25.82 6.24
N GLN A 242 -1.43 25.24 5.43
CA GLN A 242 -1.26 23.88 4.96
C GLN A 242 -0.11 23.76 3.96
N HIS A 243 0.05 24.73 3.06
CA HIS A 243 1.19 24.77 2.14
C HIS A 243 2.53 24.80 2.90
N GLU A 244 2.67 25.69 3.89
CA GLU A 244 3.88 25.79 4.72
C GLU A 244 4.17 24.48 5.48
N GLN A 245 3.14 23.83 6.01
CA GLN A 245 3.29 22.53 6.70
C GLN A 245 3.71 21.41 5.76
N ILE A 246 3.09 21.31 4.57
CA ILE A 246 3.40 20.26 3.59
C ILE A 246 4.79 20.49 3.01
N GLU A 247 5.20 21.73 2.73
CA GLU A 247 6.53 22.04 2.21
C GLU A 247 7.63 21.64 3.19
N ALA A 248 7.49 22.04 4.46
CA ALA A 248 8.45 21.68 5.51
C ALA A 248 8.51 20.17 5.76
N PHE A 249 7.33 19.51 5.77
CA PHE A 249 7.23 18.06 5.93
C PHE A 249 7.86 17.31 4.75
N SER A 250 7.46 17.63 3.52
CA SER A 250 7.92 16.95 2.32
C SER A 250 9.41 17.14 2.10
N SER A 251 9.94 18.37 2.24
CA SER A 251 11.37 18.64 2.13
C SER A 251 12.21 17.79 3.08
N ARG A 252 11.82 17.71 4.36
CA ARG A 252 12.52 16.88 5.36
C ARG A 252 12.50 15.40 4.99
N TRP A 253 11.32 14.87 4.64
CA TRP A 253 11.16 13.44 4.42
C TRP A 253 11.68 12.97 3.07
N VAL A 254 11.64 13.80 2.04
CA VAL A 254 12.31 13.55 0.75
C VAL A 254 13.81 13.49 0.96
N ALA A 255 14.41 14.46 1.67
CA ALA A 255 15.84 14.44 1.96
C ALA A 255 16.25 13.17 2.75
N TRP A 256 15.44 12.76 3.73
CA TRP A 256 15.65 11.51 4.44
C TRP A 256 15.55 10.31 3.50
N LEU A 257 14.50 10.20 2.66
CA LEU A 257 14.33 9.11 1.70
C LEU A 257 15.51 8.99 0.73
N GLU A 258 15.95 10.11 0.17
CA GLU A 258 17.09 10.14 -0.77
C GLU A 258 18.39 9.71 -0.10
N SER A 259 18.59 10.04 1.18
CA SER A 259 19.75 9.57 1.95
C SER A 259 19.75 8.05 2.18
N GLN A 260 18.59 7.39 2.17
CA GLN A 260 18.50 5.93 2.29
C GLN A 260 18.88 5.21 1.00
N PHE A 261 18.76 5.90 -0.14
CA PHE A 261 18.91 5.31 -1.48
C PHE A 261 19.78 6.20 -2.37
N PRO A 262 21.06 6.42 -2.01
CA PRO A 262 21.94 7.24 -2.82
C PRO A 262 22.02 6.68 -4.24
N GLU A 263 21.98 7.58 -5.23
CA GLU A 263 22.09 7.20 -6.64
C GLU A 263 23.30 6.30 -6.84
N GLN A 264 23.11 5.18 -7.54
CA GLN A 264 24.22 4.33 -7.92
C GLN A 264 25.08 5.09 -8.92
N LYS A 265 26.15 5.72 -8.42
CA LYS A 265 27.26 6.21 -9.23
C LYS A 265 27.59 5.15 -10.27
N THR A 266 27.41 5.50 -11.54
CA THR A 266 27.70 4.61 -12.65
C THR A 266 29.17 4.20 -12.58
N TRP A 267 29.56 3.10 -13.23
CA TRP A 267 30.97 2.71 -13.28
C TRP A 267 31.86 3.85 -13.82
N LYS A 268 31.31 4.72 -14.67
CA LYS A 268 31.98 5.93 -15.18
C LYS A 268 32.29 6.94 -14.07
N ASP A 269 31.41 7.08 -13.08
CA ASP A 269 31.59 7.98 -11.93
C ASP A 269 32.54 7.43 -10.87
N ARG A 270 32.96 6.17 -11.02
CA ARG A 270 33.90 5.47 -10.12
C ARG A 270 35.31 5.34 -10.70
N LEU A 271 35.49 5.67 -11.98
CA LEU A 271 36.82 5.70 -12.59
C LEU A 271 37.52 7.02 -12.21
N PRO A 272 38.78 6.97 -11.75
CA PRO A 272 39.59 8.18 -11.62
C PRO A 272 39.59 8.96 -12.95
N ALA A 273 39.55 10.29 -12.91
CA ALA A 273 39.44 11.15 -14.10
C ALA A 273 40.43 10.78 -15.23
N TYR A 274 41.61 10.26 -14.85
CA TYR A 274 42.64 9.76 -15.76
C TYR A 274 42.20 8.59 -16.66
N PHE A 275 41.36 7.67 -16.15
CA PHE A 275 40.86 6.52 -16.92
C PHE A 275 39.84 6.94 -17.99
N MET A 276 39.01 7.95 -17.70
CA MET A 276 38.07 8.50 -18.68
C MET A 276 38.81 9.20 -19.82
N THR A 277 39.92 9.90 -19.52
CA THR A 277 40.75 10.53 -20.57
C THR A 277 41.42 9.50 -21.48
N LEU A 278 41.78 8.33 -20.95
CA LEU A 278 42.35 7.24 -21.75
C LEU A 278 41.29 6.57 -22.62
N PHE A 279 40.08 6.36 -22.08
CA PHE A 279 38.97 5.73 -22.80
C PHE A 279 38.50 6.60 -23.98
N ASP A 280 38.33 7.90 -23.77
CA ASP A 280 37.93 8.82 -24.86
C ASP A 280 39.01 8.92 -25.95
N LYS A 281 40.30 8.84 -25.59
CA LYS A 281 41.40 8.79 -26.58
C LYS A 281 41.44 7.48 -27.38
N MET A 282 41.04 6.36 -26.79
CA MET A 282 41.06 5.06 -27.46
C MET A 282 39.86 4.85 -28.40
N PHE A 283 38.71 5.49 -28.12
CA PHE A 283 37.47 5.24 -28.87
C PHE A 283 37.00 6.40 -29.76
N ASN A 284 37.50 7.62 -29.58
CA ASN A 284 37.21 8.75 -30.49
C ASN A 284 38.36 9.05 -31.48
N ALA A 285 39.39 8.20 -31.52
CA ALA A 285 40.36 8.20 -32.61
C ALA A 285 39.82 7.33 -33.74
N SER A 286 38.87 7.87 -34.51
CA SER A 286 38.39 7.34 -35.79
C SER A 286 38.28 8.50 -36.78
#